data_AF-A0AA40CNP2-F1
#
_entry.id   AF-A0AA40CNP2-F1
#
_cell.length_a   1.000
_cell.length_b   1.000
_cell.length_c   1.000
_cell.angle_alpha   90.00
_cell.angle_beta   90.00
_cell.angle_gamma   90.00
#
_symmetry.space_group_name_H-M   'P 1'
#
loop_
_entity.id
_entity.type
_entity.pdbx_description
1 polymer ?
#
loop_
_entity_poly.entity_id
_entity_poly.type
_entity_poly.pdbx_seq_one_letter_code
_entity_poly.pdbx_strand_id
1 'polypeptide(L)'
;LLDWLTSGRKMFWVSGKPGSGKSTFMKFLADNPKTRAALDRWASPNRLVLASHYFWSAGTTMQKSRQGLLQTLLYDIFRQLPDLIETACVERWPQTPEQLSHELWSLPELQRVLQRIADQNMEVKFCFFIDGLDEFEGDHVDFCRSLLDLTKSPHIKLCVSSRAWNVFEDSFGQNQESKLYIHELTHGDIRSYAERRLQEHPRWKDLNEEVSNADWLIDQITERATGVFLWVFLVTGQLRNGLTEYDSFSDLQRRLERVPDDLEAFFKHILESVEPFYHEKMATTLLISLEATEPAPITIYGFHDTEYEDDTYALKLPLQPIPKAQTTAKKQQITRRLSARCRGLLEITKHGSKVEFLHRSVMDFLRTKDMLSFLSDKAPPTFNAHLSLIRAYTAHIKTTRFPQS
;
A
#
# COMPACT_ATOMS: atom_id res chain seq x y z
N LEU A 1 17.20 6.44 -16.19
CA LEU A 1 16.21 5.33 -16.31
C LEU A 1 16.08 4.81 -17.75
N LEU A 2 15.78 5.64 -18.75
CA LEU A 2 15.66 5.18 -20.14
C LEU A 2 16.92 4.47 -20.65
N ASP A 3 18.10 4.94 -20.26
CA ASP A 3 19.37 4.27 -20.60
C ASP A 3 19.47 2.88 -19.99
N TRP A 4 19.03 2.71 -18.73
CA TRP A 4 18.93 1.41 -18.07
C TRP A 4 17.92 0.50 -18.77
N LEU A 5 16.76 1.02 -19.21
CA LEU A 5 15.77 0.21 -19.92
C LEU A 5 16.33 -0.31 -21.25
N THR A 6 17.01 0.55 -22.00
CA THR A 6 17.49 0.25 -23.36
C THR A 6 18.85 -0.46 -23.41
N SER A 7 19.71 -0.35 -22.38
CA SER A 7 21.09 -0.85 -22.47
C SER A 7 21.77 -1.11 -21.12
N GLY A 8 22.94 -1.76 -21.17
CA GLY A 8 23.99 -1.70 -20.15
C GLY A 8 23.79 -2.54 -18.88
N ARG A 9 22.86 -2.14 -18.01
CA ARG A 9 22.84 -2.58 -16.60
C ARG A 9 21.67 -3.49 -16.27
N LYS A 10 21.88 -4.38 -15.32
CA LYS A 10 20.91 -5.44 -14.97
C LYS A 10 20.04 -5.12 -13.76
N MET A 11 20.45 -4.16 -12.93
CA MET A 11 19.73 -3.75 -11.73
C MET A 11 19.44 -2.25 -11.75
N PHE A 12 18.22 -1.87 -11.38
CA PHE A 12 17.82 -0.49 -11.12
C PHE A 12 17.05 -0.42 -9.81
N TRP A 13 17.41 0.53 -8.95
CA TRP A 13 16.80 0.68 -7.64
C TRP A 13 16.07 2.02 -7.51
N VAL A 14 14.77 1.94 -7.20
CA VAL A 14 13.92 3.09 -6.92
C VAL A 14 13.75 3.23 -5.41
N SER A 15 14.35 4.25 -4.84
CA SER A 15 14.26 4.55 -3.42
C SER A 15 13.43 5.80 -3.15
N GLY A 16 12.97 5.96 -1.91
CA GLY A 16 12.30 7.19 -1.48
C GLY A 16 11.56 7.08 -0.16
N LYS A 17 11.16 8.25 0.34
CA LYS A 17 10.44 8.39 1.61
C LYS A 17 9.10 7.62 1.61
N PRO A 18 8.59 7.22 2.78
CA PRO A 18 7.22 6.69 2.88
C PRO A 18 6.21 7.70 2.32
N GLY A 19 5.22 7.24 1.55
CA GLY A 19 4.21 8.11 0.95
C GLY A 19 4.70 8.98 -0.24
N SER A 20 5.92 8.79 -0.75
CA SER A 20 6.46 9.55 -1.89
C SER A 20 5.99 9.08 -3.28
N GLY A 21 5.13 8.05 -3.35
CA GLY A 21 4.60 7.53 -4.62
C GLY A 21 5.40 6.42 -5.30
N LYS A 22 6.34 5.74 -4.60
CA LYS A 22 7.14 4.62 -5.15
C LYS A 22 6.29 3.55 -5.83
N SER A 23 5.28 3.01 -5.14
CA SER A 23 4.40 1.97 -5.69
C SER A 23 3.60 2.44 -6.89
N THR A 24 3.16 3.70 -6.89
CA THR A 24 2.50 4.33 -8.05
C THR A 24 3.46 4.38 -9.24
N PHE A 25 4.71 4.78 -8.99
CA PHE A 25 5.74 4.84 -10.03
C PHE A 25 6.13 3.46 -10.56
N MET A 26 6.28 2.45 -9.69
CA MET A 26 6.59 1.08 -10.12
C MET A 26 5.49 0.48 -11.00
N LYS A 27 4.21 0.68 -10.63
CA LYS A 27 3.06 0.29 -11.46
C LYS A 27 3.07 1.03 -12.79
N PHE A 28 3.30 2.34 -12.75
CA PHE A 28 3.43 3.14 -13.97
C PHE A 28 4.53 2.58 -14.88
N LEU A 29 5.71 2.26 -14.34
CA LEU A 29 6.80 1.70 -15.15
C LEU A 29 6.42 0.37 -15.80
N ALA A 30 5.84 -0.56 -15.03
CA ALA A 30 5.46 -1.88 -15.53
C ALA A 30 4.42 -1.82 -16.66
N ASP A 31 3.46 -0.89 -16.57
CA ASP A 31 2.34 -0.78 -17.51
C ASP A 31 2.59 0.22 -18.66
N ASN A 32 3.67 1.02 -18.61
CA ASN A 32 3.90 2.07 -19.59
C ASN A 32 4.38 1.53 -20.95
N PRO A 33 3.70 1.88 -22.07
CA PRO A 33 4.11 1.45 -23.41
C PRO A 33 5.52 1.86 -23.82
N LYS A 34 6.01 3.03 -23.37
CA LYS A 34 7.38 3.49 -23.63
C LYS A 34 8.41 2.64 -22.89
N THR A 35 8.09 2.18 -21.68
CA THR A 35 8.95 1.22 -20.94
C THR A 35 9.06 -0.08 -21.71
N ARG A 36 7.93 -0.62 -22.18
CA ARG A 36 7.91 -1.83 -23.00
C ARG A 36 8.74 -1.66 -24.28
N ALA A 37 8.52 -0.60 -25.05
CA ALA A 37 9.27 -0.33 -26.27
C ALA A 37 10.79 -0.21 -26.02
N ALA A 38 11.19 0.42 -24.91
CA ALA A 38 12.59 0.52 -24.52
C ALA A 38 13.21 -0.84 -24.15
N LEU A 39 12.46 -1.68 -23.43
CA LEU A 39 12.89 -3.04 -23.07
C LEU A 39 12.90 -3.98 -24.28
N ASP A 40 11.98 -3.82 -25.23
CA ASP A 40 11.97 -4.59 -26.48
C ASP A 40 13.23 -4.31 -27.30
N ARG A 41 13.69 -3.05 -27.33
CA ARG A 41 14.98 -2.69 -27.93
C ARG A 41 16.16 -3.36 -27.24
N TRP A 42 16.13 -3.47 -25.91
CA TRP A 42 17.15 -4.21 -25.17
C TRP A 42 17.06 -5.72 -25.41
N ALA A 43 15.86 -6.27 -25.54
CA ALA A 43 15.62 -7.69 -25.73
C ALA A 43 16.07 -8.16 -27.12
N SER A 44 15.83 -7.36 -28.15
CA SER A 44 16.10 -7.68 -29.55
C SER A 44 17.50 -8.29 -29.79
N PRO A 45 17.60 -9.38 -30.59
CA PRO A 45 16.52 -10.05 -31.34
C PRO A 45 15.65 -11.00 -30.51
N ASN A 46 15.94 -11.17 -29.22
CA ASN A 46 15.27 -12.13 -28.34
C ASN A 46 13.88 -11.63 -27.93
N ARG A 47 13.02 -12.58 -27.53
CA ARG A 47 11.69 -12.30 -26.99
C ARG A 47 11.77 -11.71 -25.59
N LEU A 48 10.99 -10.67 -25.31
CA LEU A 48 10.87 -10.06 -23.97
C LEU A 48 9.73 -10.71 -23.17
N VAL A 49 9.99 -11.02 -21.91
CA VAL A 49 8.98 -11.36 -20.89
C VAL A 49 9.09 -10.40 -19.71
N LEU A 50 7.93 -9.87 -19.30
CA LEU A 50 7.82 -8.99 -18.14
C LEU A 50 7.09 -9.72 -17.02
N ALA A 51 7.61 -9.68 -15.80
CA ALA A 51 6.89 -10.17 -14.63
C ALA A 51 6.96 -9.13 -13.52
N SER A 52 5.90 -8.99 -12.74
CA SER A 52 5.84 -7.98 -11.69
C SER A 52 5.35 -8.57 -10.38
N HIS A 53 5.92 -8.10 -9.27
CA HIS A 53 5.43 -8.42 -7.95
C HIS A 53 5.40 -7.16 -7.08
N TYR A 54 4.35 -7.04 -6.29
CA TYR A 54 4.14 -5.92 -5.39
C TYR A 54 3.93 -6.51 -4.01
N PHE A 55 4.92 -6.36 -3.14
CA PHE A 55 4.73 -6.69 -1.74
C PHE A 55 3.66 -5.76 -1.16
N TRP A 56 2.83 -6.32 -0.28
CA TRP A 56 1.77 -5.55 0.36
C TRP A 56 1.68 -5.90 1.84
N SER A 57 2.09 -4.95 2.69
CA SER A 57 2.19 -5.13 4.14
C SER A 57 0.84 -5.39 4.83
N ALA A 58 -0.24 -4.84 4.27
CA ALA A 58 -1.62 -5.10 4.72
C ALA A 58 -2.25 -6.33 4.04
N GLY A 59 -1.49 -7.01 3.18
CA GLY A 59 -1.88 -8.24 2.53
C GLY A 59 -1.62 -9.49 3.37
N THR A 60 -1.93 -10.64 2.78
CA THR A 60 -1.72 -11.97 3.37
C THR A 60 -0.24 -12.29 3.58
N THR A 61 0.08 -13.27 4.43
CA THR A 61 1.45 -13.79 4.58
C THR A 61 2.09 -14.16 3.24
N MET A 62 1.30 -14.72 2.31
CA MET A 62 1.79 -15.05 0.97
C MET A 62 2.28 -13.82 0.22
N GLN A 63 1.56 -12.70 0.28
CA GLN A 63 1.91 -11.43 -0.39
C GLN A 63 3.13 -10.72 0.21
N LYS A 64 3.64 -11.20 1.35
CA LYS A 64 4.82 -10.67 2.05
C LYS A 64 6.01 -11.63 2.01
N SER A 65 5.83 -12.80 1.40
CA SER A 65 6.79 -13.91 1.45
C SER A 65 7.59 -14.06 0.17
N ARG A 66 8.78 -14.68 0.30
CA ARG A 66 9.61 -15.07 -0.84
C ARG A 66 8.89 -16.09 -1.73
N GLN A 67 8.07 -16.95 -1.14
CA GLN A 67 7.27 -17.92 -1.88
C GLN A 67 6.25 -17.23 -2.78
N GLY A 68 5.53 -16.23 -2.26
CA GLY A 68 4.57 -15.45 -3.04
C GLY A 68 5.22 -14.66 -4.17
N LEU A 69 6.40 -14.06 -3.94
CA LEU A 69 7.19 -13.44 -5.00
C LEU A 69 7.48 -14.43 -6.13
N LEU A 70 8.09 -15.58 -5.82
CA LEU A 70 8.48 -16.55 -6.84
C LEU A 70 7.27 -17.14 -7.57
N GLN A 71 6.18 -17.48 -6.86
CA GLN A 71 4.95 -17.96 -7.49
C GLN A 71 4.36 -16.91 -8.44
N THR A 72 4.35 -15.63 -8.04
CA THR A 72 3.85 -14.54 -8.90
C THR A 72 4.70 -14.40 -10.16
N LEU A 73 6.03 -14.34 -10.00
CA LEU A 73 6.93 -14.18 -11.14
C LEU A 73 6.85 -15.38 -12.10
N LEU A 74 6.87 -16.61 -11.58
CA LEU A 74 6.77 -17.82 -12.40
C LEU A 74 5.41 -17.91 -13.11
N TYR A 75 4.32 -17.55 -12.43
CA TYR A 75 3.00 -17.48 -13.07
C TYR A 75 3.00 -16.48 -14.24
N ASP A 76 3.52 -15.27 -14.05
CA ASP A 76 3.59 -14.26 -15.10
C ASP A 76 4.46 -14.71 -16.28
N ILE A 77 5.59 -15.37 -15.99
CA ILE A 77 6.48 -15.94 -17.01
C ILE A 77 5.75 -17.01 -17.82
N PHE A 78 5.18 -18.02 -17.16
CA PHE A 78 4.54 -19.15 -17.82
C PHE A 78 3.27 -18.78 -18.58
N ARG A 79 2.53 -17.77 -18.13
CA ARG A 79 1.38 -17.25 -18.87
C ARG A 79 1.80 -16.62 -20.21
N GLN A 80 2.99 -16.03 -20.28
CA GLN A 80 3.54 -15.43 -21.50
C GLN A 80 4.29 -16.46 -22.36
N LEU A 81 4.99 -17.41 -21.72
CA LEU A 81 5.76 -18.47 -22.36
C LEU A 81 5.37 -19.84 -21.79
N PRO A 82 4.23 -20.41 -22.24
CA PRO A 82 3.80 -21.73 -21.77
C PRO A 82 4.80 -22.85 -22.09
N ASP A 83 5.53 -22.74 -23.20
CA ASP A 83 6.53 -23.73 -23.63
C ASP A 83 7.69 -23.89 -22.63
N LEU A 84 7.90 -22.90 -21.75
CA LEU A 84 8.90 -22.97 -20.69
C LEU A 84 8.52 -23.94 -19.56
N ILE A 85 7.24 -24.27 -19.40
CA ILE A 85 6.78 -25.06 -18.25
C ILE A 85 7.44 -26.44 -18.28
N GLU A 86 7.48 -27.09 -19.45
CA GLU A 86 8.09 -28.41 -19.61
C GLU A 86 9.59 -28.41 -19.24
N THR A 87 10.33 -27.41 -19.71
CA THR A 87 11.78 -27.36 -19.53
C THR A 87 12.22 -26.82 -18.17
N ALA A 88 11.40 -25.99 -17.53
CA ALA A 88 11.71 -25.39 -16.23
C ALA A 88 11.19 -26.25 -15.06
N CYS A 89 10.01 -26.86 -15.21
CA CYS A 89 9.31 -27.61 -14.15
C CYS A 89 9.52 -29.12 -14.28
N VAL A 90 10.74 -29.56 -14.61
CA VAL A 90 11.05 -30.97 -14.93
C VAL A 90 10.63 -31.97 -13.85
N GLU A 91 10.66 -31.61 -12.56
CA GLU A 91 10.23 -32.50 -11.48
C GLU A 91 8.71 -32.69 -11.39
N ARG A 92 7.94 -31.72 -11.92
CA ARG A 92 6.48 -31.74 -11.90
C ARG A 92 5.87 -32.04 -13.25
N TRP A 93 6.67 -32.10 -14.31
CA TRP A 93 6.17 -32.36 -15.66
C TRP A 93 5.69 -33.82 -15.74
N PRO A 94 4.38 -34.05 -15.82
CA PRO A 94 3.85 -35.40 -15.79
C PRO A 94 4.19 -36.13 -17.09
N GLN A 95 4.56 -37.41 -17.00
CA GLN A 95 4.66 -38.27 -18.19
C GLN A 95 3.27 -38.76 -18.62
N THR A 96 2.32 -38.82 -17.68
CA THR A 96 0.91 -39.14 -17.95
C THR A 96 -0.03 -38.23 -17.14
N PRO A 97 -1.25 -37.92 -17.62
CA PRO A 97 -2.18 -37.00 -16.93
C PRO A 97 -2.49 -37.38 -15.47
N GLU A 98 -2.43 -38.66 -15.12
CA GLU A 98 -2.69 -39.19 -13.78
C GLU A 98 -1.58 -38.84 -12.78
N GLN A 99 -0.41 -38.40 -13.25
CA GLN A 99 0.72 -37.97 -12.43
C GLN A 99 0.69 -36.47 -12.09
N LEU A 100 -0.35 -35.75 -12.53
CA LEU A 100 -0.53 -34.35 -12.20
C LEU A 100 -0.67 -34.20 -10.67
N SER A 101 0.39 -33.69 -10.06
CA SER A 101 0.41 -33.43 -8.62
C SER A 101 -0.39 -32.17 -8.29
N HIS A 102 -1.30 -32.31 -7.32
CA HIS A 102 -2.01 -31.18 -6.68
C HIS A 102 -1.28 -30.65 -5.45
N GLU A 103 -0.06 -31.12 -5.18
CA GLU A 103 0.73 -30.65 -4.03
C GLU A 103 1.13 -29.19 -4.20
N LEU A 104 1.20 -28.47 -3.08
CA LEU A 104 1.66 -27.10 -3.07
C LEU A 104 3.16 -27.04 -3.42
N TRP A 105 3.55 -25.96 -4.10
CA TRP A 105 4.94 -25.69 -4.45
C TRP A 105 5.76 -25.32 -3.22
N SER A 106 6.90 -25.97 -3.04
CA SER A 106 7.84 -25.62 -1.96
C SER A 106 8.76 -24.47 -2.38
N LEU A 107 9.27 -23.70 -1.42
CA LEU A 107 10.20 -22.61 -1.70
C LEU A 107 11.48 -23.07 -2.42
N PRO A 108 12.18 -24.15 -2.01
CA PRO A 108 13.38 -24.62 -2.71
C PRO A 108 13.10 -25.09 -4.14
N GLU A 109 11.91 -25.62 -4.40
CA GLU A 109 11.46 -25.98 -5.73
C GLU A 109 11.27 -24.76 -6.63
N LEU A 110 10.54 -23.75 -6.16
CA LEU A 110 10.34 -22.50 -6.91
C LEU A 110 11.66 -21.81 -7.24
N GLN A 111 12.62 -21.83 -6.31
CA GLN A 111 13.96 -21.31 -6.54
C GLN A 111 14.70 -22.07 -7.65
N ARG A 112 14.66 -23.40 -7.63
CA ARG A 112 15.28 -24.23 -8.68
C ARG A 112 14.66 -23.97 -10.05
N VAL A 113 13.33 -23.84 -10.12
CA VAL A 113 12.65 -23.53 -11.38
C VAL A 113 13.05 -22.16 -11.92
N LEU A 114 13.06 -21.12 -11.09
CA LEU A 114 13.49 -19.79 -11.53
C LEU A 114 14.98 -19.78 -11.94
N GLN A 115 15.83 -20.50 -11.21
CA GLN A 115 17.25 -20.63 -11.54
C GLN A 115 17.46 -21.31 -12.90
N ARG A 116 16.70 -22.37 -13.21
CA ARG A 116 16.74 -22.98 -14.56
C ARG A 116 16.36 -22.00 -15.65
N ILE A 117 15.30 -21.22 -15.44
CA ILE A 117 14.89 -20.18 -16.40
C ILE A 117 16.02 -19.14 -16.58
N ALA A 118 16.72 -18.79 -15.51
CA ALA A 118 17.84 -17.85 -15.56
C ALA A 118 19.09 -18.40 -16.28
N ASP A 119 19.34 -19.70 -16.15
CA ASP A 119 20.53 -20.39 -16.67
C ASP A 119 20.34 -20.95 -18.09
N GLN A 120 19.11 -21.13 -18.55
CA GLN A 120 18.86 -21.58 -19.92
C GLN A 120 19.33 -20.52 -20.93
N ASN A 121 20.16 -20.96 -21.88
CA ASN A 121 20.62 -20.13 -22.98
C ASN A 121 19.51 -19.98 -24.04
N MET A 122 18.50 -19.18 -23.72
CA MET A 122 17.33 -18.98 -24.58
C MET A 122 17.40 -17.70 -25.38
N GLU A 123 16.67 -17.69 -26.50
CA GLU A 123 16.28 -16.48 -27.24
C GLU A 123 15.20 -15.67 -26.49
N VAL A 124 15.30 -15.59 -25.16
CA VAL A 124 14.38 -14.88 -24.27
C VAL A 124 15.18 -13.97 -23.34
N LYS A 125 14.63 -12.80 -23.03
CA LYS A 125 15.08 -11.92 -21.94
C LYS A 125 13.92 -11.60 -21.01
N PHE A 126 14.23 -11.53 -19.73
CA PHE A 126 13.28 -11.29 -18.66
C PHE A 126 13.56 -9.94 -17.99
N CYS A 127 12.52 -9.17 -17.71
CA CYS A 127 12.63 -7.98 -16.88
C CYS A 127 11.59 -8.07 -15.75
N PHE A 128 12.06 -8.00 -14.51
CA PHE A 128 11.19 -8.07 -13.33
C PHE A 128 11.06 -6.71 -12.66
N PHE A 129 9.83 -6.33 -12.34
CA PHE A 129 9.51 -5.16 -11.52
C PHE A 129 9.07 -5.63 -10.13
N ILE A 130 9.84 -5.33 -9.09
CA ILE A 130 9.56 -5.80 -7.73
C ILE A 130 9.43 -4.60 -6.79
N ASP A 131 8.21 -4.30 -6.35
CA ASP A 131 7.91 -3.15 -5.50
C ASP A 131 7.86 -3.53 -4.02
N GLY A 132 8.43 -2.70 -3.16
CA GLY A 132 8.30 -2.81 -1.71
C GLY A 132 9.20 -3.85 -1.08
N LEU A 133 10.50 -3.90 -1.39
CA LEU A 133 11.40 -4.88 -0.75
C LEU A 133 11.47 -4.72 0.78
N ASP A 134 11.18 -3.54 1.32
CA ASP A 134 11.06 -3.28 2.77
C ASP A 134 9.75 -3.82 3.39
N GLU A 135 8.89 -4.46 2.60
CA GLU A 135 7.68 -5.17 3.04
C GLU A 135 7.86 -6.68 3.09
N PHE A 136 9.04 -7.16 2.68
CA PHE A 136 9.38 -8.56 2.76
C PHE A 136 9.55 -8.99 4.22
N GLU A 137 8.85 -10.05 4.62
CA GLU A 137 9.01 -10.67 5.93
C GLU A 137 10.11 -11.74 5.85
N GLY A 138 11.33 -11.38 6.25
CA GLY A 138 12.46 -12.30 6.33
C GLY A 138 13.82 -11.59 6.44
N ASP A 139 14.89 -12.32 6.16
CA ASP A 139 16.25 -11.76 6.13
C ASP A 139 16.46 -10.93 4.85
N HIS A 140 16.55 -9.62 5.02
CA HIS A 140 16.73 -8.67 3.92
C HIS A 140 18.11 -8.77 3.25
N VAL A 141 19.16 -9.15 3.98
CA VAL A 141 20.52 -9.29 3.44
C VAL A 141 20.57 -10.48 2.50
N ASP A 142 20.06 -11.63 2.94
CA ASP A 142 20.01 -12.84 2.13
C ASP A 142 19.06 -12.68 0.92
N PHE A 143 17.97 -11.92 1.10
CA PHE A 143 17.06 -11.60 0.02
C PHE A 143 17.71 -10.70 -1.04
N CYS A 144 18.40 -9.63 -0.63
CA CYS A 144 19.13 -8.77 -1.56
C CYS A 144 20.21 -9.55 -2.32
N ARG A 145 20.97 -10.41 -1.63
CA ARG A 145 21.96 -11.30 -2.26
C ARG A 145 21.31 -12.19 -3.33
N SER A 146 20.17 -12.79 -3.02
CA SER A 146 19.44 -13.65 -3.95
C SER A 146 18.95 -12.89 -5.20
N LEU A 147 18.53 -11.63 -5.06
CA LEU A 147 18.15 -10.80 -6.21
C LEU A 147 19.38 -10.45 -7.06
N LEU A 148 20.51 -10.10 -6.43
CA LEU A 148 21.76 -9.85 -7.14
C LEU A 148 22.27 -11.09 -7.88
N ASP A 149 22.11 -12.28 -7.31
CA ASP A 149 22.48 -13.53 -7.97
C ASP A 149 21.69 -13.76 -9.27
N LEU A 150 20.40 -13.41 -9.32
CA LEU A 150 19.61 -13.45 -10.55
C LEU A 150 20.17 -12.52 -11.64
N THR A 151 20.74 -11.38 -11.24
CA THR A 151 21.39 -10.45 -12.19
C THR A 151 22.72 -10.98 -12.73
N LYS A 152 23.26 -12.11 -12.25
CA LYS A 152 24.42 -12.74 -12.89
C LYS A 152 24.07 -13.25 -14.29
N SER A 153 22.83 -13.71 -14.50
CA SER A 153 22.34 -14.08 -15.84
C SER A 153 22.33 -12.87 -16.79
N PRO A 154 22.83 -12.97 -18.03
CA PRO A 154 22.78 -11.88 -19.01
C PRO A 154 21.36 -11.63 -19.55
N HIS A 155 20.42 -12.54 -19.29
CA HIS A 155 19.06 -12.51 -19.78
C HIS A 155 18.09 -11.79 -18.84
N ILE A 156 18.51 -11.44 -17.62
CA ILE A 156 17.64 -10.89 -16.58
C ILE A 156 17.96 -9.42 -16.30
N LYS A 157 16.90 -8.61 -16.25
CA LYS A 157 16.87 -7.27 -15.68
C LYS A 157 15.94 -7.22 -14.46
N LEU A 158 16.31 -6.42 -13.48
CA LEU A 158 15.54 -6.17 -12.27
C LEU A 158 15.40 -4.65 -12.07
N CYS A 159 14.17 -4.19 -11.91
CA CYS A 159 13.85 -2.90 -11.32
C CYS A 159 13.18 -3.18 -9.98
N VAL A 160 13.78 -2.72 -8.89
CA VAL A 160 13.20 -2.93 -7.55
C VAL A 160 12.95 -1.61 -6.86
N SER A 161 12.02 -1.59 -5.91
CA SER A 161 11.80 -0.42 -5.05
C SER A 161 11.87 -0.76 -3.57
N SER A 162 12.32 0.19 -2.76
CA SER A 162 12.24 0.09 -1.30
C SER A 162 12.39 1.46 -0.63
N ARG A 163 12.30 1.49 0.70
CA ARG A 163 12.82 2.60 1.51
C ARG A 163 14.35 2.61 1.48
N ALA A 164 14.94 3.77 1.80
CA ALA A 164 16.39 3.94 1.94
C ALA A 164 16.93 3.37 3.26
N TRP A 165 16.61 2.11 3.59
CA TRP A 165 17.24 1.42 4.72
C TRP A 165 18.67 1.05 4.36
N ASN A 166 19.55 1.02 5.37
CA ASN A 166 20.99 0.75 5.17
C ASN A 166 21.23 -0.52 4.36
N VAL A 167 20.51 -1.61 4.62
CA VAL A 167 20.65 -2.87 3.86
C VAL A 167 20.46 -2.69 2.34
N PHE A 168 19.56 -1.82 1.91
CA PHE A 168 19.31 -1.55 0.49
C PHE A 168 20.29 -0.54 -0.09
N GLU A 169 20.71 0.47 0.69
CA GLU A 169 21.80 1.38 0.29
C GLU A 169 23.12 0.61 0.10
N ASP A 170 23.45 -0.27 1.04
CA ASP A 170 24.65 -1.11 0.97
C ASP A 170 24.58 -2.06 -0.23
N SER A 171 23.42 -2.64 -0.50
CA SER A 171 23.25 -3.63 -1.58
C SER A 171 23.10 -3.02 -2.98
N PHE A 172 22.38 -1.89 -3.11
CA PHE A 172 21.96 -1.33 -4.40
C PHE A 172 22.34 0.14 -4.60
N GLY A 173 22.70 0.86 -3.54
CA GLY A 173 22.94 2.31 -3.54
C GLY A 173 24.30 2.76 -4.07
N GLN A 174 25.24 1.83 -4.28
CA GLN A 174 26.64 2.15 -4.63
C GLN A 174 26.82 2.78 -6.02
N ASN A 175 25.89 2.54 -6.96
CA ASN A 175 25.98 3.06 -8.33
C ASN A 175 24.89 4.10 -8.61
N GLN A 176 25.29 5.36 -8.78
CA GLN A 176 24.37 6.48 -9.00
C GLN A 176 23.54 6.34 -10.28
N GLU A 177 24.08 5.74 -11.34
CA GLU A 177 23.38 5.61 -12.61
C GLU A 177 22.39 4.43 -12.64
N SER A 178 22.35 3.63 -11.58
CA SER A 178 21.44 2.50 -11.37
C SER A 178 20.46 2.74 -10.23
N LYS A 179 20.32 3.99 -9.79
CA LYS A 179 19.37 4.35 -8.74
C LYS A 179 18.62 5.64 -9.02
N LEU A 180 17.54 5.82 -8.28
CA LEU A 180 16.66 6.98 -8.31
C LEU A 180 16.11 7.20 -6.90
N TYR A 181 16.18 8.42 -6.39
CA TYR A 181 15.41 8.83 -5.21
C TYR A 181 14.16 9.59 -5.67
N ILE A 182 13.01 8.91 -5.69
CA ILE A 182 11.80 9.47 -6.31
C ILE A 182 11.36 10.78 -5.65
N HIS A 183 11.50 10.88 -4.32
CA HIS A 183 11.10 12.05 -3.55
C HIS A 183 11.87 13.34 -3.89
N GLU A 184 13.00 13.23 -4.60
CA GLU A 184 13.76 14.38 -5.11
C GLU A 184 13.24 14.86 -6.47
N LEU A 185 12.43 14.04 -7.15
CA LEU A 185 11.92 14.31 -8.50
C LEU A 185 10.44 14.67 -8.55
N THR A 186 9.75 14.73 -7.40
CA THR A 186 8.29 14.92 -7.35
C THR A 186 7.84 16.37 -7.22
N HIS A 187 8.76 17.33 -7.11
CA HIS A 187 8.44 18.75 -6.84
C HIS A 187 7.41 19.34 -7.82
N GLY A 188 7.66 19.23 -9.14
CA GLY A 188 6.75 19.77 -10.16
C GLY A 188 5.38 19.08 -10.18
N ASP A 189 5.34 17.77 -9.96
CA ASP A 189 4.10 17.00 -9.90
C ASP A 189 3.29 17.33 -8.63
N ILE A 190 3.97 17.55 -7.50
CA ILE A 190 3.37 18.00 -6.24
C ILE A 190 2.73 19.37 -6.42
N ARG A 191 3.45 20.34 -7.01
CA ARG A 191 2.92 21.67 -7.30
C ARG A 191 1.64 21.58 -8.14
N SER A 192 1.73 20.86 -9.25
CA SER A 192 0.61 20.66 -10.18
C SER A 192 -0.58 19.97 -9.52
N TYR A 193 -0.33 19.00 -8.63
CA TYR A 193 -1.37 18.32 -7.87
C TYR A 193 -2.03 19.25 -6.85
N ALA A 194 -1.25 19.99 -6.06
CA ALA A 194 -1.74 20.92 -5.05
C ALA A 194 -2.59 22.03 -5.68
N GLU A 195 -2.07 22.63 -6.76
CA GLU A 195 -2.76 23.65 -7.54
C GLU A 195 -4.13 23.15 -8.03
N ARG A 196 -4.14 22.06 -8.80
CA ARG A 196 -5.39 21.48 -9.34
C ARG A 196 -6.37 21.17 -8.22
N ARG A 197 -5.89 20.53 -7.15
CA ARG A 197 -6.76 20.06 -6.07
C ARG A 197 -7.41 21.19 -5.28
N LEU A 198 -6.73 22.32 -5.12
CA LEU A 198 -7.27 23.51 -4.49
C LEU A 198 -8.20 24.28 -5.44
N GLN A 199 -7.77 24.49 -6.69
CA GLN A 199 -8.56 25.20 -7.72
C GLN A 199 -9.89 24.50 -8.07
N GLU A 200 -9.96 23.18 -7.97
CA GLU A 200 -11.19 22.41 -8.15
C GLU A 200 -12.25 22.72 -7.06
N HIS A 201 -11.88 23.35 -5.94
CA HIS A 201 -12.83 23.71 -4.91
C HIS A 201 -13.66 24.94 -5.33
N PRO A 202 -15.01 24.91 -5.24
CA PRO A 202 -15.85 26.00 -5.73
C PRO A 202 -15.49 27.40 -5.20
N ARG A 203 -15.15 27.50 -3.91
CA ARG A 203 -14.74 28.75 -3.24
C ARG A 203 -13.35 29.24 -3.63
N TRP A 204 -12.50 28.43 -4.26
CA TRP A 204 -11.12 28.84 -4.53
C TRP A 204 -11.06 30.08 -5.42
N LYS A 205 -11.95 30.15 -6.42
CA LYS A 205 -12.01 31.30 -7.33
C LYS A 205 -12.30 32.60 -6.57
N ASP A 206 -13.30 32.59 -5.71
CA ASP A 206 -13.68 33.77 -4.92
C ASP A 206 -12.51 34.20 -4.00
N LEU A 207 -11.89 33.24 -3.30
CA LEU A 207 -10.73 33.51 -2.45
C LEU A 207 -9.56 34.12 -3.26
N ASN A 208 -9.28 33.60 -4.45
CA ASN A 208 -8.20 34.07 -5.31
C ASN A 208 -8.48 35.47 -5.91
N GLU A 209 -9.74 35.86 -6.04
CA GLU A 209 -10.12 37.23 -6.42
C GLU A 209 -10.01 38.20 -5.22
N GLU A 210 -10.26 37.72 -4.00
CA GLU A 210 -10.12 38.49 -2.76
C GLU A 210 -8.66 38.80 -2.37
N VAL A 211 -7.71 37.90 -2.69
CA VAL A 211 -6.30 38.07 -2.32
C VAL A 211 -5.36 37.96 -3.52
N SER A 212 -4.35 38.83 -3.56
CA SER A 212 -3.37 38.87 -4.66
C SER A 212 -2.33 37.74 -4.63
N ASN A 213 -2.32 36.88 -3.60
CA ASN A 213 -1.24 35.91 -3.36
C ASN A 213 -1.77 34.54 -2.89
N ALA A 214 -2.86 34.04 -3.47
CA ALA A 214 -3.36 32.70 -3.13
C ALA A 214 -2.34 31.59 -3.47
N ASP A 215 -1.50 31.83 -4.48
CA ASP A 215 -0.41 30.95 -4.89
C ASP A 215 0.59 30.65 -3.77
N TRP A 216 0.70 31.52 -2.77
CA TRP A 216 1.52 31.26 -1.59
C TRP A 216 1.17 29.93 -0.92
N LEU A 217 -0.11 29.55 -0.85
CA LEU A 217 -0.51 28.26 -0.29
C LEU A 217 0.07 27.09 -1.11
N ILE A 218 0.03 27.20 -2.43
CA ILE A 218 0.56 26.17 -3.35
C ILE A 218 2.08 26.06 -3.21
N ASP A 219 2.78 27.21 -3.19
CA ASP A 219 4.23 27.25 -3.03
C ASP A 219 4.65 26.65 -1.68
N GLN A 220 4.00 27.05 -0.58
CA GLN A 220 4.31 26.51 0.75
C GLN A 220 4.05 25.01 0.87
N ILE A 221 2.95 24.51 0.29
CA ILE A 221 2.69 23.06 0.25
C ILE A 221 3.80 22.34 -0.53
N THR A 222 4.22 22.91 -1.65
CA THR A 222 5.21 22.28 -2.53
C THR A 222 6.58 22.17 -1.85
N GLU A 223 7.04 23.25 -1.22
CA GLU A 223 8.34 23.27 -0.53
C GLU A 223 8.34 22.37 0.71
N ARG A 224 7.28 22.43 1.52
CA ARG A 224 7.20 21.70 2.80
C ARG A 224 6.93 20.21 2.63
N ALA A 225 6.39 19.78 1.49
CA ALA A 225 6.12 18.37 1.23
C ALA A 225 7.39 17.50 1.24
N THR A 226 8.57 18.08 0.93
CA THR A 226 9.86 17.36 0.83
C THR A 226 9.79 16.04 0.06
N GLY A 227 8.94 16.02 -0.97
CA GLY A 227 8.69 14.88 -1.86
C GLY A 227 7.66 13.85 -1.40
N VAL A 228 6.92 14.11 -0.32
CA VAL A 228 5.94 13.18 0.28
C VAL A 228 4.52 13.50 -0.20
N PHE A 229 4.05 12.78 -1.23
CA PHE A 229 2.70 12.96 -1.79
C PHE A 229 1.57 12.74 -0.78
N LEU A 230 1.71 11.80 0.15
CA LEU A 230 0.69 11.56 1.16
C LEU A 230 0.48 12.78 2.08
N TRP A 231 1.56 13.49 2.40
CA TRP A 231 1.49 14.73 3.17
C TRP A 231 0.68 15.78 2.40
N VAL A 232 0.99 15.97 1.11
CA VAL A 232 0.28 16.90 0.21
C VAL A 232 -1.21 16.55 0.11
N PHE A 233 -1.55 15.27 -0.04
CA PHE A 233 -2.92 14.78 -0.07
C PHE A 233 -3.70 15.17 1.19
N LEU A 234 -3.09 14.99 2.36
CA LEU A 234 -3.70 15.32 3.65
C LEU A 234 -3.84 16.83 3.85
N VAL A 235 -2.80 17.61 3.56
CA VAL A 235 -2.80 19.07 3.71
C VAL A 235 -3.83 19.73 2.80
N THR A 236 -3.83 19.37 1.51
CA THR A 236 -4.84 19.88 0.57
C THR A 236 -6.25 19.50 1.00
N GLY A 237 -6.44 18.32 1.60
CA GLY A 237 -7.71 17.93 2.23
C GLY A 237 -8.11 18.87 3.38
N GLN A 238 -7.19 19.19 4.31
CA GLN A 238 -7.47 20.11 5.41
C GLN A 238 -7.80 21.54 4.94
N LEU A 239 -7.07 22.05 3.96
CA LEU A 239 -7.34 23.37 3.40
C LEU A 239 -8.68 23.40 2.65
N ARG A 240 -9.02 22.35 1.92
CA ARG A 240 -10.35 22.22 1.29
C ARG A 240 -11.48 22.18 2.31
N ASN A 241 -11.28 21.54 3.46
CA ASN A 241 -12.25 21.60 4.55
C ASN A 241 -12.38 23.04 5.08
N GLY A 242 -11.26 23.76 5.26
CA GLY A 242 -11.31 25.18 5.63
C GLY A 242 -12.08 26.04 4.62
N LEU A 243 -11.86 25.82 3.32
CA LEU A 243 -12.65 26.46 2.27
C LEU A 243 -14.15 26.13 2.37
N THR A 244 -14.50 24.89 2.74
CA THR A 244 -15.91 24.51 2.95
C THR A 244 -16.53 25.25 4.14
N GLU A 245 -15.75 25.47 5.20
CA GLU A 245 -16.17 26.21 6.41
C GLU A 245 -16.06 27.74 6.28
N TYR A 246 -15.88 28.24 5.06
CA TYR A 246 -15.78 29.68 4.77
C TYR A 246 -14.60 30.39 5.49
N ASP A 247 -13.51 29.68 5.76
CA ASP A 247 -12.28 30.27 6.29
C ASP A 247 -11.72 31.38 5.39
N SER A 248 -11.18 32.44 6.01
CA SER A 248 -10.46 33.50 5.29
C SER A 248 -9.09 33.01 4.79
N PHE A 249 -8.45 33.76 3.90
CA PHE A 249 -7.08 33.44 3.48
C PHE A 249 -6.13 33.32 4.69
N SER A 250 -6.22 34.26 5.65
CA SER A 250 -5.40 34.25 6.87
C SER A 250 -5.64 33.00 7.73
N ASP A 251 -6.88 32.50 7.80
CA ASP A 251 -7.20 31.26 8.50
C ASP A 251 -6.52 30.05 7.82
N LEU A 252 -6.58 29.99 6.49
CA LEU A 252 -5.92 28.92 5.72
C LEU A 252 -4.40 28.96 5.87
N GLN A 253 -3.79 30.15 5.91
CA GLN A 253 -2.36 30.29 6.20
C GLN A 253 -2.02 29.74 7.60
N ARG A 254 -2.77 30.16 8.63
CA ARG A 254 -2.58 29.68 10.01
C ARG A 254 -2.79 28.18 10.14
N ARG A 255 -3.72 27.60 9.38
CA ARG A 255 -3.90 26.14 9.33
C ARG A 255 -2.66 25.47 8.75
N LEU A 256 -2.18 25.94 7.60
CA LEU A 256 -1.01 25.38 6.95
C LEU A 256 0.22 25.45 7.87
N GLU A 257 0.46 26.59 8.52
CA GLU A 257 1.57 26.80 9.46
C GLU A 257 1.54 25.85 10.66
N ARG A 258 0.36 25.40 11.10
CA ARG A 258 0.19 24.44 12.21
C ARG A 258 0.40 22.99 11.81
N VAL A 259 0.34 22.67 10.52
CA VAL A 259 0.61 21.31 10.05
C VAL A 259 2.10 20.99 10.27
N PRO A 260 2.46 19.86 10.90
CA PRO A 260 3.84 19.42 10.97
C PRO A 260 4.39 19.00 9.60
N ASP A 261 5.66 19.29 9.30
CA ASP A 261 6.32 18.84 8.05
C ASP A 261 6.57 17.33 8.01
N ASP A 262 6.86 16.75 9.18
CA ASP A 262 7.03 15.31 9.31
C ASP A 262 5.67 14.59 9.26
N LEU A 263 5.61 13.53 8.46
CA LEU A 263 4.37 12.80 8.19
C LEU A 263 3.83 12.07 9.43
N GLU A 264 4.71 11.54 10.29
CA GLU A 264 4.32 10.83 11.51
C GLU A 264 3.80 11.82 12.56
N ALA A 265 4.50 12.95 12.74
CA ALA A 265 4.01 14.06 13.55
C ALA A 265 2.66 14.58 13.05
N PHE A 266 2.46 14.63 11.73
CA PHE A 266 1.18 15.03 11.15
C PHE A 266 0.07 14.01 11.43
N PHE A 267 0.33 12.71 11.35
CA PHE A 267 -0.64 11.69 11.77
C PHE A 267 -1.04 11.86 13.25
N LYS A 268 -0.07 12.11 14.12
CA LYS A 268 -0.33 12.39 15.54
C LYS A 268 -1.23 13.61 15.71
N HIS A 269 -0.91 14.70 15.02
CA HIS A 269 -1.71 15.93 15.04
C HIS A 269 -3.15 15.68 14.58
N ILE A 270 -3.37 14.85 13.56
CA ILE A 270 -4.71 14.45 13.10
C ILE A 270 -5.47 13.71 14.21
N LEU A 271 -4.84 12.75 14.89
CA LEU A 271 -5.46 12.00 15.98
C LEU A 271 -5.77 12.89 17.20
N GLU A 272 -4.89 13.83 17.52
CA GLU A 272 -5.09 14.79 18.61
C GLU A 272 -6.20 15.81 18.31
N SER A 273 -6.49 16.08 17.04
CA SER A 273 -7.60 16.94 16.61
C SER A 273 -8.99 16.28 16.72
N VAL A 274 -9.05 14.99 17.05
CA VAL A 274 -10.31 14.31 17.33
C VAL A 274 -10.88 14.83 18.63
N GLU A 275 -12.18 15.10 18.66
CA GLU A 275 -12.86 15.60 19.86
C GLU A 275 -12.65 14.62 21.04
N PRO A 276 -12.31 15.11 22.25
CA PRO A 276 -12.04 14.24 23.40
C PRO A 276 -13.12 13.20 23.68
N PHE A 277 -14.39 13.54 23.45
CA PHE A 277 -15.52 12.62 23.58
C PHE A 277 -15.39 11.35 22.72
N TYR A 278 -14.69 11.42 21.58
CA TYR A 278 -14.49 10.30 20.67
C TYR A 278 -13.17 9.56 20.87
N HIS A 279 -12.29 9.98 21.79
CA HIS A 279 -10.95 9.39 21.95
C HIS A 279 -10.99 7.88 22.23
N GLU A 280 -11.90 7.45 23.10
CA GLU A 280 -12.07 6.03 23.44
C GLU A 280 -12.47 5.19 22.21
N LYS A 281 -13.43 5.68 21.44
CA LYS A 281 -13.91 5.00 20.23
C LYS A 281 -12.90 5.06 19.09
N MET A 282 -12.14 6.15 18.99
CA MET A 282 -11.00 6.25 18.07
C MET A 282 -9.95 5.20 18.41
N ALA A 283 -9.51 5.15 19.67
CA ALA A 283 -8.43 4.28 20.11
C ALA A 283 -8.74 2.81 19.88
N THR A 284 -9.89 2.34 20.38
CA THR A 284 -10.33 0.94 20.22
C THR A 284 -10.56 0.56 18.75
N THR A 285 -11.09 1.48 17.93
CA THR A 285 -11.26 1.26 16.48
C THR A 285 -9.90 1.04 15.80
N LEU A 286 -8.92 1.90 16.08
CA LEU A 286 -7.57 1.78 15.51
C LEU A 286 -6.86 0.51 15.99
N LEU A 287 -6.98 0.18 17.28
CA LEU A 287 -6.41 -1.05 17.84
C LEU A 287 -7.03 -2.30 17.19
N ILE A 288 -8.34 -2.34 16.98
CA ILE A 288 -9.02 -3.43 16.25
C ILE A 288 -8.48 -3.53 14.81
N SER A 289 -8.30 -2.40 14.12
CA SER A 289 -7.72 -2.39 12.78
C SER A 289 -6.26 -2.85 12.74
N LEU A 290 -5.47 -2.58 13.77
CA LEU A 290 -4.06 -2.99 13.87
C LEU A 290 -3.91 -4.49 14.12
N GLU A 291 -4.79 -5.07 14.94
CA GLU A 291 -4.79 -6.49 15.32
C GLU A 291 -5.51 -7.39 14.31
N ALA A 292 -6.28 -6.80 13.39
CA ALA A 292 -6.90 -7.57 12.31
C ALA A 292 -5.84 -8.12 11.35
N THR A 293 -5.89 -9.42 11.08
CA THR A 293 -4.93 -10.10 10.17
C THR A 293 -4.97 -9.57 8.73
N GLU A 294 -6.14 -9.10 8.30
CA GLU A 294 -6.38 -8.47 7.00
C GLU A 294 -7.42 -7.34 7.16
N PRO A 295 -7.58 -6.44 6.17
CA PRO A 295 -8.64 -5.43 6.18
C PRO A 295 -10.00 -6.03 6.51
N ALA A 296 -10.53 -5.64 7.67
CA ALA A 296 -11.74 -6.23 8.25
C ALA A 296 -13.01 -5.73 7.53
N PRO A 297 -14.07 -6.56 7.41
CA PRO A 297 -15.36 -6.11 6.90
C PRO A 297 -15.90 -4.89 7.65
N ILE A 298 -16.53 -3.95 6.95
CA ILE A 298 -17.05 -2.71 7.57
C ILE A 298 -18.02 -2.98 8.73
N THR A 299 -18.76 -4.07 8.68
CA THR A 299 -19.69 -4.47 9.74
C THR A 299 -19.01 -4.77 11.06
N ILE A 300 -17.72 -5.16 11.06
CA ILE A 300 -16.96 -5.39 12.30
C ILE A 300 -16.95 -4.13 13.17
N TYR A 301 -16.73 -2.97 12.56
CA TYR A 301 -16.75 -1.68 13.25
C TYR A 301 -18.15 -1.27 13.71
N GLY A 302 -19.19 -1.69 12.99
CA GLY A 302 -20.57 -1.50 13.43
C GLY A 302 -20.95 -2.34 14.64
N PHE A 303 -20.42 -3.57 14.74
CA PHE A 303 -20.63 -4.45 15.88
C PHE A 303 -19.76 -4.07 17.07
N HIS A 304 -18.53 -3.59 16.84
CA HIS A 304 -17.70 -2.95 17.87
C HIS A 304 -18.45 -1.78 18.53
N ASP A 305 -19.16 -0.96 17.74
CA ASP A 305 -19.99 0.09 18.30
C ASP A 305 -21.11 -0.41 19.24
N THR A 306 -21.69 -1.59 18.96
CA THR A 306 -22.72 -2.21 19.81
C THR A 306 -22.14 -2.71 21.14
N GLU A 307 -20.85 -3.06 21.16
CA GLU A 307 -20.18 -3.55 22.37
C GLU A 307 -20.19 -2.53 23.53
N TYR A 308 -20.25 -1.24 23.20
CA TYR A 308 -20.39 -0.16 24.19
C TYR A 308 -21.75 -0.14 24.91
N GLU A 309 -22.78 -0.74 24.33
CA GLU A 309 -24.13 -0.80 24.90
C GLU A 309 -24.39 -2.17 25.56
N ASP A 310 -23.85 -3.24 24.98
CA ASP A 310 -24.00 -4.62 25.47
C ASP A 310 -22.80 -5.46 25.02
N ASP A 311 -21.92 -5.85 25.94
CA ASP A 311 -20.74 -6.66 25.63
C ASP A 311 -21.05 -8.15 25.34
N THR A 312 -22.31 -8.56 25.55
CA THR A 312 -22.82 -9.91 25.25
C THR A 312 -23.66 -9.96 23.97
N TYR A 313 -23.71 -8.86 23.19
CA TYR A 313 -24.53 -8.74 21.97
C TYR A 313 -24.34 -9.92 21.01
N ALA A 314 -23.09 -10.37 20.82
CA ALA A 314 -22.74 -11.42 19.89
C ALA A 314 -23.41 -12.76 20.24
N LEU A 315 -23.66 -13.02 21.53
CA LEU A 315 -24.34 -14.23 22.00
C LEU A 315 -25.86 -14.13 21.78
N LYS A 316 -26.45 -12.97 22.07
CA LYS A 316 -27.89 -12.71 21.96
C LYS A 316 -28.38 -12.57 20.52
N LEU A 317 -27.50 -12.16 19.60
CA LEU A 317 -27.86 -11.93 18.21
C LEU A 317 -28.36 -13.21 17.53
N PRO A 318 -29.54 -13.20 16.86
CA PRO A 318 -30.07 -14.37 16.18
C PRO A 318 -29.30 -14.69 14.90
N LEU A 319 -29.37 -15.95 14.46
CA LEU A 319 -28.84 -16.43 13.18
C LEU A 319 -29.76 -16.01 12.03
N GLN A 320 -29.70 -14.73 11.65
CA GLN A 320 -30.53 -14.19 10.58
C GLN A 320 -29.77 -13.14 9.77
N PRO A 321 -29.77 -13.24 8.43
CA PRO A 321 -29.13 -12.23 7.61
C PRO A 321 -29.80 -10.86 7.71
N ILE A 322 -28.99 -9.80 7.76
CA ILE A 322 -29.51 -8.44 7.75
C ILE A 322 -30.10 -8.12 6.35
N PRO A 323 -31.34 -7.59 6.26
CA PRO A 323 -31.90 -7.16 4.99
C PRO A 323 -31.02 -6.16 4.24
N LYS A 324 -30.96 -6.24 2.90
CA LYS A 324 -30.10 -5.37 2.08
C LYS A 324 -30.33 -3.87 2.32
N ALA A 325 -31.58 -3.44 2.46
CA ALA A 325 -31.92 -2.04 2.72
C ALA A 325 -31.32 -1.52 4.04
N GLN A 326 -31.38 -2.34 5.11
CA GLN A 326 -30.78 -2.00 6.41
C GLN A 326 -29.25 -2.01 6.35
N THR A 327 -28.67 -2.86 5.50
CA THR A 327 -27.22 -2.94 5.29
C THR A 327 -26.66 -1.63 4.72
N THR A 328 -27.33 -1.03 3.74
CA THR A 328 -26.90 0.26 3.16
C THR A 328 -26.92 1.39 4.18
N ALA A 329 -27.99 1.51 4.96
CA ALA A 329 -28.10 2.55 5.98
C ALA A 329 -27.04 2.38 7.09
N LYS A 330 -26.85 1.15 7.59
CA LYS A 330 -25.79 0.83 8.57
C LYS A 330 -24.40 1.16 8.02
N LYS A 331 -24.13 0.80 6.76
CA LYS A 331 -22.84 1.10 6.11
C LYS A 331 -22.56 2.60 6.09
N GLN A 332 -23.54 3.43 5.71
CA GLN A 332 -23.40 4.89 5.72
C GLN A 332 -23.13 5.44 7.12
N GLN A 333 -23.85 4.92 8.13
CA GLN A 333 -23.65 5.31 9.53
C GLN A 333 -22.24 4.96 10.01
N ILE A 334 -21.77 3.73 9.77
CA ILE A 334 -20.42 3.29 10.15
C ILE A 334 -19.36 4.14 9.44
N THR A 335 -19.56 4.42 8.14
CA THR A 335 -18.66 5.29 7.37
C THR A 335 -18.48 6.66 8.03
N ARG A 336 -19.60 7.33 8.38
CA ARG A 336 -19.55 8.64 9.04
C ARG A 336 -18.87 8.58 10.41
N ARG A 337 -19.11 7.52 11.17
CA ARG A 337 -18.46 7.30 12.48
C ARG A 337 -16.95 7.10 12.33
N LEU A 338 -16.51 6.31 11.36
CA LEU A 338 -15.08 6.14 11.05
C LEU A 338 -14.45 7.48 10.66
N SER A 339 -15.10 8.28 9.81
CA SER A 339 -14.60 9.61 9.43
C SER A 339 -14.50 10.55 10.63
N ALA A 340 -15.48 10.56 11.53
CA ALA A 340 -15.47 11.42 12.72
C ALA A 340 -14.36 11.04 13.71
N ARG A 341 -14.11 9.74 13.90
CA ARG A 341 -13.20 9.21 14.93
C ARG A 341 -11.77 9.06 14.44
N CYS A 342 -11.57 8.76 13.17
CA CYS A 342 -10.25 8.46 12.61
C CYS A 342 -9.78 9.52 11.60
N ARG A 343 -10.62 10.53 11.30
CA ARG A 343 -10.28 11.70 10.45
C ARG A 343 -9.63 11.34 9.11
N GLY A 344 -10.04 10.22 8.52
CA GLY A 344 -9.53 9.74 7.23
C GLY A 344 -8.25 8.91 7.29
N LEU A 345 -7.74 8.57 8.47
CA LEU A 345 -6.63 7.61 8.63
C LEU A 345 -7.07 6.15 8.40
N LEU A 346 -8.37 5.88 8.53
CA LEU A 346 -9.03 4.68 8.05
C LEU A 346 -9.98 5.04 6.90
N GLU A 347 -9.96 4.23 5.85
CA GLU A 347 -10.81 4.36 4.68
C GLU A 347 -11.55 3.06 4.39
N ILE A 348 -12.62 3.17 3.60
CA ILE A 348 -13.34 2.01 3.09
C ILE A 348 -12.79 1.69 1.71
N THR A 349 -12.49 0.41 1.46
CA THR A 349 -11.97 -0.05 0.17
C THR A 349 -12.90 0.35 -0.99
N LYS A 350 -12.38 0.42 -2.21
CA LYS A 350 -13.15 0.82 -3.41
C LYS A 350 -14.41 -0.03 -3.64
N HIS A 351 -14.38 -1.32 -3.29
CA HIS A 351 -15.55 -2.21 -3.36
C HIS A 351 -16.55 -1.97 -2.22
N GLY A 352 -16.17 -1.16 -1.24
CA GLY A 352 -17.04 -0.69 -0.18
C GLY A 352 -17.25 -1.71 0.94
N SER A 353 -16.52 -2.82 0.98
CA SER A 353 -16.84 -3.94 1.86
C SER A 353 -15.95 -4.03 3.10
N LYS A 354 -14.72 -3.53 3.00
CA LYS A 354 -13.68 -3.67 4.02
C LYS A 354 -13.14 -2.29 4.43
N VAL A 355 -12.58 -2.19 5.61
CA VAL A 355 -11.91 -0.99 6.13
C VAL A 355 -10.42 -1.26 6.19
N GLU A 356 -9.63 -0.32 5.67
CA GLU A 356 -8.17 -0.37 5.63
C GLU A 356 -7.58 0.97 6.09
N PHE A 357 -6.29 0.97 6.42
CA PHE A 357 -5.57 2.22 6.65
C PHE A 357 -5.41 2.97 5.33
N LEU A 358 -5.54 4.30 5.39
CA LEU A 358 -5.31 5.21 4.25
C LEU A 358 -4.01 4.89 3.51
N HIS A 359 -2.96 4.58 4.27
CA HIS A 359 -1.66 4.20 3.74
C HIS A 359 -0.90 3.35 4.76
N ARG A 360 0.00 2.49 4.28
CA ARG A 360 0.88 1.67 5.13
C ARG A 360 1.62 2.49 6.19
N SER A 361 2.10 3.68 5.83
CA SER A 361 2.83 4.56 6.77
C SER A 361 2.03 4.90 8.02
N VAL A 362 0.69 4.95 7.93
CA VAL A 362 -0.18 5.13 9.10
C VAL A 362 -0.10 3.92 10.01
N MET A 363 -0.18 2.71 9.44
CA MET A 363 -0.09 1.45 10.19
C MET A 363 1.28 1.30 10.86
N ASP A 364 2.37 1.55 10.14
CA ASP A 364 3.73 1.48 10.67
C ASP A 364 3.90 2.45 11.86
N PHE A 365 3.45 3.69 11.69
CA PHE A 365 3.46 4.72 12.73
C PHE A 365 2.68 4.29 13.98
N LEU A 366 1.47 3.78 13.80
CA LEU A 366 0.62 3.35 14.91
C LEU A 366 1.15 2.12 15.66
N ARG A 367 2.00 1.30 15.02
CA ARG A 367 2.68 0.16 15.65
C ARG A 367 3.92 0.53 16.45
N THR A 368 4.36 1.79 16.40
CA THR A 368 5.45 2.25 17.27
C THR A 368 5.04 2.16 18.74
N LYS A 369 6.02 1.95 19.63
CA LYS A 369 5.76 1.83 21.07
C LYS A 369 5.02 3.06 21.62
N ASP A 370 5.43 4.25 21.20
CA ASP A 370 4.85 5.51 21.66
C ASP A 370 3.38 5.65 21.23
N MET A 371 3.05 5.24 20.01
CA MET A 371 1.68 5.32 19.53
C MET A 371 0.78 4.21 20.08
N LEU A 372 1.32 3.01 20.31
CA LEU A 372 0.60 1.98 21.04
C LEU A 372 0.28 2.46 22.47
N SER A 373 1.23 3.11 23.17
CA SER A 373 0.95 3.75 24.46
C SER A 373 -0.12 4.83 24.34
N PHE A 374 0.00 5.73 23.36
CA PHE A 374 -0.98 6.80 23.12
C PHE A 374 -2.42 6.28 22.92
N LEU A 375 -2.57 5.16 22.20
CA LEU A 375 -3.86 4.51 21.96
C LEU A 375 -4.35 3.79 23.23
N SER A 376 -3.47 3.04 23.90
CA SER A 376 -3.80 2.34 25.15
C SER A 376 -4.25 3.30 26.24
N ASP A 377 -3.61 4.47 26.38
CA ASP A 377 -3.98 5.50 27.37
C ASP A 377 -5.39 6.09 27.13
N LYS A 378 -5.88 6.00 25.88
CA LYS A 378 -7.21 6.48 25.49
C LYS A 378 -8.25 5.37 25.44
N ALA A 379 -7.85 4.11 25.47
CA ALA A 379 -8.74 2.97 25.48
C ALA A 379 -9.16 2.62 26.93
N PRO A 380 -10.30 1.92 27.11
CA PRO A 380 -10.66 1.41 28.43
C PRO A 380 -9.58 0.44 28.96
N PRO A 381 -9.23 0.45 30.26
CA PRO A 381 -8.18 -0.42 30.81
C PRO A 381 -8.40 -1.92 30.61
N THR A 382 -9.66 -2.34 30.46
CA THR A 382 -10.06 -3.74 30.26
C THR A 382 -10.23 -4.11 28.78
N PHE A 383 -9.97 -3.17 27.87
CA PHE A 383 -10.18 -3.39 26.45
C PHE A 383 -9.22 -4.44 25.89
N ASN A 384 -9.77 -5.36 25.12
CA ASN A 384 -9.00 -6.39 24.43
C ASN A 384 -9.47 -6.47 22.96
N ALA A 385 -8.61 -5.99 22.06
CA ALA A 385 -8.93 -5.93 20.63
C ALA A 385 -9.24 -7.32 20.02
N HIS A 386 -8.55 -8.38 20.45
CA HIS A 386 -8.82 -9.74 19.97
C HIS A 386 -10.20 -10.24 20.42
N LEU A 387 -10.60 -9.97 21.67
CA LEU A 387 -11.92 -10.35 22.16
C LEU A 387 -13.03 -9.59 21.41
N SER A 388 -12.87 -8.28 21.21
CA SER A 388 -13.79 -7.47 20.40
C SER A 388 -13.87 -7.97 18.96
N LEU A 389 -12.74 -8.31 18.35
CA LEU A 389 -12.70 -8.94 17.02
C LEU A 389 -13.49 -10.25 17.00
N ILE A 390 -13.30 -11.14 17.97
CA ILE A 390 -14.03 -12.42 18.06
C ILE A 390 -15.55 -12.18 18.17
N ARG A 391 -15.98 -11.28 19.05
CA ARG A 391 -17.39 -10.90 19.23
C ARG A 391 -17.98 -10.35 17.93
N ALA A 392 -17.27 -9.43 17.29
CA ALA A 392 -17.73 -8.76 16.08
C ALA A 392 -17.76 -9.70 14.87
N TYR A 393 -16.76 -10.58 14.71
CA TYR A 393 -16.77 -11.60 13.66
C TYR A 393 -17.87 -12.64 13.88
N THR A 394 -18.13 -13.04 15.13
CA THR A 394 -19.26 -13.91 15.45
C THR A 394 -20.57 -13.28 14.99
N ALA A 395 -20.81 -12.01 15.35
CA ALA A 395 -22.01 -11.28 14.92
C ALA A 395 -22.08 -11.10 13.39
N HIS A 396 -20.94 -10.82 12.74
CA HIS A 396 -20.85 -10.74 11.29
C HIS A 396 -21.25 -12.05 10.62
N ILE A 397 -20.73 -13.18 11.08
CA ILE A 397 -21.06 -14.52 10.55
C ILE A 397 -22.55 -14.80 10.74
N LYS A 398 -23.11 -14.55 11.93
CA LYS A 398 -24.53 -14.76 12.21
C LYS A 398 -25.47 -13.95 11.29
N THR A 399 -24.99 -12.83 10.77
CA THR A 399 -25.79 -11.86 9.99
C THR A 399 -25.44 -11.81 8.50
N THR A 400 -24.51 -12.64 8.05
CA THR A 400 -24.07 -12.69 6.65
C THR A 400 -24.72 -13.86 5.92
N ARG A 401 -25.18 -13.62 4.69
CA ARG A 401 -25.52 -14.72 3.77
C ARG A 401 -24.24 -15.26 3.16
N PHE A 402 -23.85 -16.46 3.55
CA PHE A 402 -22.86 -17.22 2.81
C PHE A 402 -23.55 -17.92 1.64
N PRO A 403 -22.99 -17.89 0.42
CA PRO A 403 -23.50 -18.71 -0.68
C PRO A 403 -23.50 -20.18 -0.24
N GLN A 404 -24.58 -20.90 -0.51
CA GLN A 404 -24.57 -22.35 -0.36
C GLN A 404 -23.60 -22.90 -1.41
N SER A 405 -22.57 -23.60 -0.93
CA SER A 405 -21.53 -24.25 -1.74
C SER A 405 -22.11 -25.27 -2.71
#